data_AF-A0A068T019-F1
#
_entry.id   AF-A0A068T019-F1
#
_cell.length_a   1.000
_cell.length_b   1.000
_cell.length_c   1.000
_cell.angle_alpha   90.00
_cell.angle_beta   90.00
_cell.angle_gamma   90.00
#
_symmetry.space_group_name_H-M   'P 1'
#
loop_
_entity.id
_entity.type
_entity.pdbx_description
1 polymer ?
#
loop_
_entity_poly.entity_id
_entity_poly.type
_entity_poly.pdbx_seq_one_letter_code
_entity_poly.pdbx_strand_id
1 'polypeptide(L)'
;MTKDSQASAAKPRSMRNTQRMIERADPIFALAFDAGVMGLSARSVERRLVHVKDRQSGTREVVDFVRCSYLGLDNHPAIIAGAIEAIADYSSLHWSCARPRLNFGLLSDLEENLSDLFQAHVITFSTVLAANLSAMPILASGYLTGG
;
A
#
# COMPACT_ATOMS: atom_id res chain seq x y z
N MET A 1 -7.68 -25.64 -60.31
CA MET A 1 -7.04 -24.45 -59.68
C MET A 1 -8.14 -23.60 -59.08
N THR A 2 -8.57 -23.89 -57.86
CA THR A 2 -9.53 -23.08 -57.10
C THR A 2 -9.14 -23.22 -55.64
N LYS A 3 -8.57 -22.15 -55.09
CA LYS A 3 -8.06 -22.06 -53.72
C LYS A 3 -9.25 -22.06 -52.76
N ASP A 4 -9.31 -23.07 -51.91
CA ASP A 4 -10.21 -23.09 -50.77
C ASP A 4 -9.88 -21.95 -49.80
N SER A 5 -10.90 -21.14 -49.58
CA SER A 5 -11.24 -20.32 -48.41
C SER A 5 -10.20 -20.30 -47.28
N GLN A 6 -9.49 -19.16 -47.14
CA GLN A 6 -8.83 -18.79 -45.89
C GLN A 6 -9.90 -18.46 -44.85
N ALA A 7 -10.08 -19.35 -43.89
CA ALA A 7 -10.79 -19.04 -42.66
C ALA A 7 -10.04 -17.90 -41.95
N SER A 8 -10.69 -16.75 -41.82
CA SER A 8 -10.19 -15.63 -41.03
C SER A 8 -10.08 -16.08 -39.57
N ALA A 9 -8.83 -16.26 -39.10
CA ALA A 9 -8.55 -16.54 -37.71
C ALA A 9 -9.04 -15.35 -36.87
N ALA A 10 -10.16 -15.53 -36.17
CA ALA A 10 -10.69 -14.53 -35.25
C ALA A 10 -9.61 -14.16 -34.22
N LYS A 11 -9.24 -12.88 -34.21
CA LYS A 11 -8.26 -12.31 -33.28
C LYS A 11 -8.68 -12.65 -31.85
N PRO A 12 -7.82 -13.24 -31.00
CA PRO A 12 -8.21 -13.65 -29.66
C PRO A 12 -8.78 -12.45 -28.90
N ARG A 13 -10.05 -12.55 -28.48
CA ARG A 13 -10.67 -11.53 -27.63
C ARG A 13 -9.87 -11.46 -26.34
N SER A 14 -9.23 -10.33 -26.08
CA SER A 14 -8.67 -10.03 -24.75
C SER A 14 -9.79 -10.21 -23.72
N MET A 15 -9.69 -11.23 -22.86
CA MET A 15 -10.67 -11.47 -21.78
C MET A 15 -10.70 -10.33 -20.75
N ARG A 16 -9.76 -9.39 -20.85
CA ARG A 16 -9.62 -8.26 -19.95
C ARG A 16 -10.10 -6.99 -20.63
N ASN A 17 -11.11 -6.34 -20.03
CA ASN A 17 -11.71 -5.09 -20.49
C ASN A 17 -10.85 -3.84 -20.15
N THR A 18 -9.53 -3.98 -20.02
CA THR A 18 -8.64 -2.89 -19.57
C THR A 18 -8.79 -1.62 -20.41
N GLN A 19 -8.86 -1.77 -21.74
CA GLN A 19 -9.02 -0.62 -22.63
C GLN A 19 -10.31 0.16 -22.33
N ARG A 20 -11.45 -0.53 -22.21
CA ARG A 20 -12.71 0.11 -21.86
C ARG A 20 -12.70 0.74 -20.46
N MET A 21 -12.01 0.13 -19.50
CA MET A 21 -11.86 0.70 -18.16
C MET A 21 -11.08 2.02 -18.20
N ILE A 22 -9.99 2.07 -18.98
CA ILE A 22 -9.20 3.29 -19.17
C ILE A 22 -10.06 4.36 -19.85
N GLU A 23 -10.66 4.04 -21.00
CA GLU A 23 -11.51 4.97 -21.76
C GLU A 23 -12.63 5.58 -20.90
N ARG A 24 -13.19 4.79 -19.97
CA ARG A 24 -14.26 5.27 -19.08
C ARG A 24 -13.74 6.06 -17.88
N ALA A 25 -12.59 5.70 -17.33
CA ALA A 25 -12.05 6.31 -16.12
C ALA A 25 -11.27 7.60 -16.41
N ASP A 26 -10.59 7.68 -17.55
CA ASP A 26 -9.72 8.79 -17.92
C ASP A 26 -10.37 10.18 -17.79
N PRO A 27 -11.56 10.46 -18.36
CA PRO A 27 -12.19 11.78 -18.23
C PRO A 27 -12.60 12.10 -16.78
N ILE A 28 -12.89 11.09 -15.96
CA ILE A 28 -13.25 11.28 -14.54
C ILE A 28 -12.01 11.64 -13.72
N PHE A 29 -10.89 10.96 -13.97
CA PHE A 29 -9.62 11.30 -13.34
C PHE A 29 -9.16 12.69 -13.76
N ALA A 30 -9.21 13.01 -15.06
CA ALA A 30 -8.87 14.34 -15.57
C ALA A 30 -9.69 15.43 -14.87
N LEU A 31 -11.01 15.25 -14.78
CA LEU A 31 -11.88 16.18 -14.05
C LEU A 31 -11.49 16.33 -12.58
N ALA A 32 -11.14 15.24 -11.89
CA ALA A 32 -10.73 15.29 -10.48
C ALA A 32 -9.39 16.03 -10.28
N PHE A 33 -8.44 15.88 -11.21
CA PHE A 33 -7.20 16.65 -11.22
C PHE A 33 -7.46 18.14 -11.50
N ASP A 34 -8.28 18.46 -12.49
CA ASP A 34 -8.62 19.84 -12.86
C ASP A 34 -9.40 20.55 -11.76
N ALA A 35 -10.29 19.84 -11.06
CA ALA A 35 -11.03 20.33 -9.91
C ALA A 35 -10.18 20.48 -8.62
N GLY A 36 -8.90 20.08 -8.64
CA GLY A 36 -8.01 20.20 -7.49
C GLY A 36 -8.34 19.27 -6.32
N VAL A 37 -9.11 18.20 -6.54
CA VAL A 37 -9.45 17.19 -5.52
C VAL A 37 -8.57 15.95 -5.60
N MET A 38 -7.72 15.85 -6.63
CA MET A 38 -6.79 14.75 -6.85
C MET A 38 -5.39 15.28 -7.24
N GLY A 39 -4.35 14.51 -6.93
CA GLY A 39 -2.98 14.89 -7.29
C GLY A 39 -2.35 15.95 -6.40
N LEU A 40 -2.93 16.17 -5.21
CA LEU A 40 -2.40 17.12 -4.24
C LEU A 40 -1.06 16.63 -3.69
N SER A 41 -0.09 17.55 -3.61
CA SER A 41 1.16 17.33 -2.89
C SER A 41 1.11 18.10 -1.58
N ALA A 42 1.34 17.40 -0.47
CA ALA A 42 1.25 18.00 0.85
C ALA A 42 2.41 17.56 1.74
N ARG A 43 2.83 18.45 2.64
CA ARG A 43 3.76 18.15 3.73
C ARG A 43 2.99 18.00 5.03
N SER A 44 3.21 16.90 5.75
CA SER A 44 2.67 16.74 7.10
C SER A 44 3.35 17.69 8.09
N VAL A 45 2.56 18.28 8.98
CA VAL A 45 3.02 19.16 10.07
C VAL A 45 2.65 18.48 11.39
N GLU A 46 2.46 19.25 12.47
CA GLU A 46 2.00 18.74 13.75
C GLU A 46 0.53 18.34 13.70
N ARG A 47 0.16 17.37 14.55
CA ARG A 47 -1.22 16.90 14.69
C ARG A 47 -1.77 16.48 13.32
N ARG A 48 -2.93 17.01 12.92
CA ARG A 48 -3.58 16.73 11.62
C ARG A 48 -3.41 17.87 10.61
N LEU A 49 -2.44 18.76 10.80
CA LEU A 49 -2.20 19.85 9.87
C LEU A 49 -1.31 19.38 8.71
N VAL A 50 -1.63 19.83 7.51
CA VAL A 50 -0.81 19.63 6.32
C VAL A 50 -0.68 20.91 5.52
N HIS A 51 0.52 21.15 4.98
CA HIS A 51 0.79 22.22 4.03
C HIS A 51 0.62 21.69 2.62
N VAL A 52 -0.48 22.04 1.98
CA VAL A 52 -0.80 21.64 0.59
C VAL A 52 -0.20 22.66 -0.36
N LYS A 53 0.59 22.19 -1.33
CA LYS A 53 1.08 23.01 -2.42
C LYS A 53 0.00 23.10 -3.50
N ASP A 54 -0.58 24.28 -3.63
CA ASP A 54 -1.51 24.64 -4.69
C ASP A 54 -0.74 25.13 -5.93
N ARG A 55 -1.24 24.79 -7.12
CA ARG A 55 -0.59 25.16 -8.39
C ARG A 55 -0.69 26.66 -8.69
N GLN A 56 -1.73 27.33 -8.19
CA GLN A 56 -2.05 28.72 -8.53
C GLN A 56 -1.89 29.68 -7.34
N SER A 57 -2.17 29.22 -6.12
CA SER A 57 -2.25 30.09 -4.93
C SER A 57 -1.10 29.92 -3.93
N GLY A 58 -0.11 29.08 -4.22
CA GLY A 58 1.05 28.85 -3.35
C GLY A 58 0.80 27.76 -2.31
N THR A 59 1.33 27.90 -1.10
CA THR A 59 1.17 26.90 -0.03
C THR A 59 0.07 27.32 0.93
N ARG A 60 -0.87 26.43 1.22
CA ARG A 60 -1.93 26.64 2.22
C ARG A 60 -1.89 25.58 3.30
N GLU A 61 -2.23 25.96 4.52
CA GLU A 61 -2.41 25.03 5.63
C GLU A 61 -3.86 24.55 5.72
N VAL A 62 -4.05 23.25 5.93
CA VAL A 62 -5.37 22.64 6.09
C VAL A 62 -5.36 21.57 7.16
N VAL A 63 -6.56 21.25 7.68
CA VAL A 63 -6.78 20.08 8.53
C VAL A 63 -7.07 18.86 7.64
N ASP A 64 -6.31 17.79 7.85
CA ASP A 64 -6.41 16.51 7.16
C ASP A 64 -7.41 15.58 7.86
N PHE A 65 -8.55 15.35 7.22
CA PHE A 65 -9.58 14.38 7.66
C PHE A 65 -9.51 13.04 6.93
N VAL A 66 -8.58 12.87 5.99
CA VAL A 66 -8.47 11.66 5.15
C VAL A 66 -7.50 10.64 5.77
N ARG A 67 -6.53 11.12 6.54
CA ARG A 67 -5.53 10.27 7.20
C ARG A 67 -6.14 9.23 8.14
N CYS A 68 -5.74 7.98 7.95
CA CYS A 68 -6.18 6.83 8.76
C CYS A 68 -5.44 6.68 10.11
N SER A 69 -4.69 7.69 10.55
CA SER A 69 -3.99 7.68 11.84
C SER A 69 -4.95 8.13 12.95
N TYR A 70 -5.75 7.20 13.45
CA TYR A 70 -6.82 7.48 14.40
C TYR A 70 -6.30 8.12 15.69
N LEU A 71 -5.17 7.64 16.20
CA LEU A 71 -4.52 8.13 17.42
C LEU A 71 -3.44 9.20 17.16
N GLY A 72 -3.19 9.57 15.89
CA GLY A 72 -2.17 10.58 15.54
C GLY A 72 -0.73 10.13 15.81
N LEU A 73 -0.43 8.83 15.63
CA LEU A 73 0.89 8.26 15.95
C LEU A 73 1.90 8.40 14.81
N ASP A 74 1.44 8.65 13.58
CA ASP A 74 2.25 8.74 12.36
C ASP A 74 3.28 9.89 12.36
N ASN A 75 3.03 10.95 13.13
CA ASN A 75 3.97 12.07 13.33
C ASN A 75 4.28 12.31 14.82
N HIS A 76 3.97 11.34 15.70
CA HIS A 76 4.22 11.49 17.12
C HIS A 76 5.74 11.53 17.40
N PRO A 77 6.26 12.50 18.18
CA PRO A 77 7.70 12.69 18.36
C PRO A 77 8.45 11.44 18.82
N ALA A 78 7.87 10.64 19.71
CA ALA A 78 8.47 9.39 20.17
C ALA A 78 8.59 8.32 19.07
N ILE A 79 7.63 8.25 18.14
CA ILE A 79 7.66 7.30 17.01
C ILE A 79 8.75 7.72 16.02
N ILE A 80 8.85 9.02 15.74
CA ILE A 80 9.90 9.58 14.87
C ILE A 80 11.29 9.37 15.49
N ALA A 81 11.44 9.61 16.79
CA ALA A 81 12.71 9.39 17.49
C ALA A 81 13.15 7.92 17.43
N GLY A 82 12.24 6.97 17.73
CA GLY A 82 12.55 5.55 17.65
C GLY A 82 12.92 5.08 16.23
N ALA A 83 12.28 5.64 15.20
CA ALA A 83 12.66 5.36 13.82
C ALA A 83 14.07 5.88 13.47
N ILE A 84 14.43 7.09 13.91
CA ILE A 84 15.77 7.66 13.70
C ILE A 84 16.83 6.81 14.42
N GLU A 85 16.56 6.43 15.67
CA GLU A 85 17.44 5.58 16.48
C GLU A 85 17.69 4.22 15.82
N ALA A 86 16.63 3.53 15.40
CA ALA A 86 16.74 2.24 14.73
C ALA A 86 17.53 2.32 13.41
N ILE A 87 17.31 3.36 12.60
CA ILE A 87 18.05 3.56 11.35
C ILE A 87 19.54 3.79 11.62
N ALA A 88 19.86 4.58 12.65
CA ALA A 88 21.24 4.85 13.03
C ALA A 88 21.95 3.58 13.54
N ASP A 89 21.28 2.82 14.41
CA ASP A 89 21.82 1.58 14.99
C ASP A 89 22.07 0.50 13.91
N TYR A 90 21.07 0.22 13.07
CA TYR A 90 21.18 -0.81 12.04
C TYR A 90 22.00 -0.39 10.82
N SER A 91 22.21 0.91 10.60
CA SER A 91 22.94 1.47 9.45
C SER A 91 22.48 0.92 8.08
N SER A 92 21.22 0.49 7.99
CA SER A 92 20.60 -0.07 6.80
C SER A 92 19.10 0.20 6.80
N LEU A 93 18.56 0.61 5.66
CA LEU A 93 17.13 0.85 5.48
C LEU A 93 16.39 -0.39 4.96
N HIS A 94 17.11 -1.32 4.33
CA HIS A 94 16.52 -2.50 3.71
C HIS A 94 17.57 -3.60 3.57
N TRP A 95 17.19 -4.81 3.95
CA TRP A 95 17.98 -6.00 3.68
C TRP A 95 17.34 -6.75 2.52
N SER A 96 17.97 -6.73 1.36
CA SER A 96 17.46 -7.40 0.13
C SER A 96 17.58 -8.92 0.21
N CYS A 97 16.95 -9.53 1.21
CA CYS A 97 16.92 -10.96 1.45
C CYS A 97 15.50 -11.40 1.82
N ALA A 98 15.14 -12.63 1.46
CA ALA A 98 13.86 -13.18 1.87
C ALA A 98 13.90 -13.50 3.39
N ARG A 99 12.79 -13.22 4.07
CA ARG A 99 12.67 -13.43 5.53
C ARG A 99 13.03 -14.82 6.03
N PRO A 100 12.73 -15.94 5.31
CA PRO A 100 13.14 -17.26 5.77
C PRO A 100 14.66 -17.44 5.88
N ARG A 101 15.45 -16.58 5.24
CA ARG A 101 16.91 -16.64 5.27
C ARG A 101 17.49 -15.74 6.34
N LEU A 102 17.10 -14.46 6.36
CA LEU A 102 17.64 -13.42 7.25
C LEU A 102 16.59 -12.32 7.46
N ASN A 103 16.64 -11.68 8.63
CA ASN A 103 15.74 -10.60 9.00
C ASN A 103 16.40 -9.64 10.01
N PHE A 104 15.85 -8.43 10.15
CA PHE A 104 16.26 -7.49 11.20
C PHE A 104 15.81 -7.99 12.57
N GLY A 105 16.66 -7.87 13.60
CA GLY A 105 16.35 -8.27 14.97
C GLY A 105 15.12 -7.55 15.52
N LEU A 106 15.00 -6.25 15.22
CA LEU A 106 13.86 -5.41 15.59
C LEU A 106 12.51 -5.98 15.12
N LEU A 107 12.49 -6.74 14.02
CA LEU A 107 11.25 -7.37 13.56
C LEU A 107 10.81 -8.51 14.48
N SER A 108 11.77 -9.29 14.99
CA SER A 108 11.50 -10.34 15.97
C SER A 108 10.98 -9.75 17.27
N ASP A 109 11.61 -8.68 17.77
CA ASP A 109 11.17 -7.98 18.98
C ASP A 109 9.75 -7.41 18.80
N LEU A 110 9.42 -6.89 17.62
CA LEU A 110 8.07 -6.42 17.31
C LEU A 110 7.06 -7.57 17.32
N GLU A 111 7.38 -8.70 16.70
CA GLU A 111 6.50 -9.88 16.66
C GLU A 111 6.27 -10.47 18.06
N GLU A 112 7.29 -10.50 18.91
CA GLU A 112 7.19 -10.94 20.31
C GLU A 112 6.29 -9.99 21.13
N ASN A 113 6.57 -8.69 21.10
CA ASN A 113 5.77 -7.69 21.82
C ASN A 113 4.31 -7.67 21.38
N LEU A 114 4.04 -7.81 20.08
CA LEU A 114 2.66 -7.90 19.57
C LEU A 114 2.01 -9.23 19.95
N SER A 115 2.77 -10.33 19.98
CA SER A 115 2.25 -11.63 20.42
C SER A 115 1.81 -11.58 21.88
N ASP A 116 2.61 -10.94 22.73
CA ASP A 116 2.26 -10.69 24.13
C ASP A 116 1.07 -9.74 24.27
N LEU A 117 1.00 -8.68 23.47
CA LEU A 117 -0.12 -7.74 23.51
C LEU A 117 -1.45 -8.39 23.11
N PHE A 118 -1.45 -9.17 22.01
CA PHE A 118 -2.66 -9.78 21.46
C PHE A 118 -2.95 -11.18 22.01
N GLN A 119 -2.03 -11.75 22.80
CA GLN A 119 -2.12 -13.13 23.29
C GLN A 119 -2.32 -14.14 22.15
N ALA A 120 -1.57 -13.96 21.05
CA ALA A 120 -1.66 -14.76 19.84
C ALA A 120 -0.30 -14.85 19.14
N HIS A 121 -0.12 -15.85 18.27
CA HIS A 121 1.06 -15.88 17.41
C HIS A 121 0.97 -14.78 16.34
N VAL A 122 1.91 -13.84 16.35
CA VAL A 122 1.93 -12.71 15.41
C VAL A 122 3.02 -12.87 14.36
N ILE A 123 2.66 -12.59 13.11
CA ILE A 123 3.58 -12.48 11.98
C ILE A 123 3.31 -11.14 11.30
N THR A 124 4.36 -10.36 11.07
CA THR A 124 4.27 -9.03 10.45
C THR A 124 4.35 -9.10 8.93
N PHE A 125 3.71 -8.15 8.23
CA PHE A 125 3.84 -7.97 6.79
C PHE A 125 4.05 -6.49 6.49
N SER A 126 4.69 -6.17 5.35
CA SER A 126 4.92 -4.78 4.93
C SER A 126 3.62 -4.01 4.64
N THR A 127 2.53 -4.73 4.30
CA THR A 127 1.20 -4.16 4.08
C THR A 127 0.11 -5.13 4.50
N VAL A 128 -1.06 -4.60 4.87
CA VAL A 128 -2.26 -5.39 5.17
C VAL A 128 -2.75 -6.17 3.94
N LEU A 129 -2.52 -5.64 2.73
CA LEU A 129 -2.82 -6.35 1.48
C LEU A 129 -1.99 -7.62 1.36
N ALA A 130 -0.68 -7.55 1.62
CA ALA A 130 0.20 -8.72 1.56
C ALA A 130 -0.19 -9.77 2.61
N ALA A 131 -0.58 -9.34 3.82
CA ALA A 131 -1.09 -10.23 4.85
C ALA A 131 -2.38 -10.95 4.43
N ASN A 132 -3.34 -10.22 3.85
CA ASN A 132 -4.58 -10.85 3.38
C ASN A 132 -4.34 -11.82 2.21
N LEU A 133 -3.51 -11.43 1.25
CA LEU A 133 -3.19 -12.28 0.10
C LEU A 133 -2.43 -13.55 0.50
N SER A 134 -1.64 -13.52 1.59
CA SER A 134 -0.96 -14.70 2.11
C SER A 134 -1.89 -15.60 2.94
N ALA A 135 -2.82 -15.02 3.71
CA ALA A 135 -3.72 -15.76 4.58
C ALA A 135 -4.86 -16.46 3.83
N MET A 136 -5.46 -15.80 2.83
CA MET A 136 -6.67 -16.31 2.16
C MET A 136 -6.49 -17.70 1.53
N PRO A 137 -5.40 -18.02 0.79
CA PRO A 137 -5.22 -19.35 0.22
C PRO A 137 -5.09 -20.46 1.27
N ILE A 138 -4.48 -20.15 2.41
CA ILE A 138 -4.31 -21.09 3.52
C ILE A 138 -5.64 -21.34 4.23
N LEU A 139 -6.47 -20.30 4.39
CA LEU A 139 -7.81 -20.45 4.93
C LEU A 139 -8.72 -21.21 3.97
N ALA A 140 -8.69 -20.88 2.67
CA ALA A 140 -9.52 -21.51 1.64
C ALA A 140 -9.17 -22.99 1.39
N SER A 141 -7.95 -23.42 1.71
CA SER A 141 -7.57 -24.83 1.61
C SER A 141 -8.13 -25.71 2.74
N GLY A 142 -8.74 -25.10 3.76
CA GLY A 142 -9.23 -25.79 4.95
C GLY A 142 -8.10 -26.28 5.88
N TYR A 143 -6.84 -25.98 5.57
CA TYR A 143 -5.68 -26.49 6.32
C TYR A 143 -5.72 -26.09 7.80
N LEU A 144 -6.19 -24.87 8.09
CA LEU A 144 -6.32 -24.36 9.45
C LEU A 144 -7.67 -24.65 10.11
N THR A 145 -8.64 -25.20 9.36
CA THR A 145 -10.02 -25.45 9.83
C THR A 145 -10.39 -26.92 9.86
N GLY A 146 -9.51 -27.83 9.42
CA GLY A 146 -9.76 -29.27 9.40
C GLY A 146 -10.52 -29.77 8.17
N GLY A 147 -10.60 -28.98 7.09
CA GLY A 147 -11.36 -29.29 5.87
C GLY A 147 -12.68 -28.55 5.78
#